data_AF-A0A139AVP3-F1
#
_entry.id   AF-A0A139AVP3-F1
#
_cell.length_a   1.000
_cell.length_b   1.000
_cell.length_c   1.000
_cell.angle_alpha   90.00
_cell.angle_beta   90.00
_cell.angle_gamma   90.00
#
_symmetry.space_group_name_H-M   'P 1'
#
loop_
_entity.id
_entity.type
_entity.pdbx_description
1 polymer ?
#
loop_
_entity_poly.entity_id
_entity_poly.type
_entity_poly.pdbx_seq_one_letter_code
_entity_poly.pdbx_strand_id
1 'polypeptide(L)'
;MSNPDIGPNFMKHLATPEVQKIIDRFPRIPVEELHALAMAGDDPVDAYLATTDMDPKRDDVVEKFKADVKGGNVQAKKLWANLKTTPEWVDKDRIKRGQEVYFRFAEVFNVLFFSSFTGVGSPDFAKILGATGYMTSPQSAFRRIIETAHWVANIMSDDDFGVGSKGWLATLRVRFLHAAVRRRLEASVAQPDEHVKRLVDGVVRGTAIGISEIIERFRPAFIFSQNPDKIKARIDYWSPFFFKMLSAGARVVTGDDFCDFVGLPKRREIPMFHKVLTKVGFTGMVIATKTIRIVPLVQKISVKGRKFAYIRIFTWMLGDKPKFALKHAPTTEREREVRAQLQQRENNKRRAITAAAETEE
;
A
#
# COMPACT_ATOMS: atom_id res chain seq x y z
N MET A 1 11.00 -26.45 10.76
CA MET A 1 12.41 -26.03 10.68
C MET A 1 12.54 -25.11 9.48
N SER A 2 12.70 -23.80 9.71
CA SER A 2 12.88 -22.80 8.65
C SER A 2 14.29 -22.96 8.07
N ASN A 3 14.39 -23.27 6.77
CA ASN A 3 15.67 -23.34 6.09
C ASN A 3 16.36 -21.95 6.12
N PRO A 4 17.50 -21.78 6.79
CA PRO A 4 18.16 -20.48 6.99
C PRO A 4 18.67 -19.85 5.70
N ASP A 5 18.79 -20.62 4.61
CA ASP A 5 19.27 -20.14 3.31
C ASP A 5 18.21 -19.45 2.45
N ILE A 6 16.94 -19.49 2.85
CA ILE A 6 15.86 -18.88 2.07
C ILE A 6 16.05 -17.37 2.00
N GLY A 7 16.54 -16.69 3.03
CA GLY A 7 16.66 -15.21 3.03
C GLY A 7 17.56 -14.66 1.92
N PRO A 8 18.87 -14.97 1.91
CA PRO A 8 19.80 -14.43 0.92
C PRO A 8 19.64 -15.05 -0.49
N ASN A 9 19.07 -16.25 -0.59
CA ASN A 9 18.92 -16.98 -1.85
C ASN A 9 17.45 -17.14 -2.30
N PHE A 10 16.49 -16.43 -1.69
CA PHE A 10 15.05 -16.55 -2.01
C PHE A 10 14.78 -16.45 -3.50
N MET A 11 15.39 -15.44 -4.13
CA MET A 11 15.26 -15.19 -5.56
C MET A 11 15.97 -16.26 -6.40
N LYS A 12 17.07 -16.88 -5.93
CA LYS A 12 17.73 -17.99 -6.63
C LYS A 12 16.87 -19.26 -6.63
N HIS A 13 16.05 -19.48 -5.60
CA HIS A 13 15.14 -20.61 -5.54
C HIS A 13 13.87 -20.43 -6.39
N LEU A 14 13.54 -19.19 -6.76
CA LEU A 14 12.38 -18.85 -7.60
C LEU A 14 12.75 -18.53 -9.05
N ALA A 15 14.01 -18.18 -9.32
CA ALA A 15 14.48 -17.83 -10.66
C ALA A 15 14.80 -19.08 -11.47
N THR A 16 14.14 -19.25 -12.63
CA THR A 16 14.58 -20.20 -13.64
C THR A 16 15.98 -19.83 -14.14
N PRO A 17 16.72 -20.74 -14.81
CA PRO A 17 18.02 -20.41 -15.40
C PRO A 17 17.97 -19.19 -16.33
N GLU A 18 16.87 -18.97 -17.06
CA GLU A 18 16.67 -17.75 -17.86
C GLU A 18 16.54 -16.50 -17.01
N VAL A 19 15.78 -16.55 -15.91
CA VAL A 19 15.62 -15.42 -14.98
C VAL A 19 16.96 -15.12 -14.30
N GLN A 20 17.73 -16.15 -13.94
CA GLN A 20 19.05 -15.96 -13.35
C GLN A 20 20.01 -15.25 -14.32
N LYS A 21 20.04 -15.66 -15.60
CA LYS A 21 20.79 -14.95 -16.65
C LYS A 21 20.38 -13.49 -16.84
N ILE A 22 19.14 -13.12 -16.54
CA ILE A 22 18.68 -11.72 -16.59
C ILE A 22 19.19 -10.97 -15.36
N ILE A 23 19.06 -11.56 -14.16
CA ILE A 23 19.53 -10.96 -12.90
C ILE A 23 21.03 -10.69 -12.97
N ASP A 24 21.81 -11.59 -13.54
CA ASP A 24 23.28 -11.49 -13.63
C ASP A 24 23.78 -10.36 -14.55
N ARG A 25 22.90 -9.75 -15.36
CA ARG A 25 23.25 -8.61 -16.23
C ARG A 25 23.35 -7.29 -15.47
N PHE A 26 22.84 -7.22 -14.25
CA PHE A 26 22.81 -5.99 -13.46
C PHE A 26 23.88 -6.02 -12.37
N PRO A 27 24.60 -4.91 -12.15
CA PRO A 27 25.59 -4.82 -11.09
C PRO A 27 24.92 -5.10 -9.75
N ARG A 28 25.51 -6.00 -8.97
CA ARG A 28 25.02 -6.34 -7.63
C ARG A 28 25.77 -5.49 -6.61
N ILE A 29 25.03 -4.67 -5.87
CA ILE A 29 25.53 -4.12 -4.62
C ILE A 29 25.61 -5.31 -3.63
N PRO A 30 26.73 -5.50 -2.91
CA PRO A 30 26.84 -6.54 -1.89
C PRO A 30 25.68 -6.50 -0.90
N VAL A 31 25.23 -7.66 -0.43
CA VAL A 31 24.06 -7.77 0.46
C VAL A 31 24.32 -7.02 1.77
N GLU A 32 25.56 -7.04 2.24
CA GLU A 32 26.03 -6.36 3.44
C GLU A 32 25.94 -4.84 3.29
N GLU A 33 26.33 -4.30 2.14
CA GLU A 33 26.23 -2.88 1.84
C GLU A 33 24.77 -2.45 1.69
N LEU A 34 23.94 -3.25 1.01
CA LEU A 34 22.49 -3.02 0.94
C LEU A 34 21.84 -3.06 2.32
N HIS A 35 22.28 -3.95 3.20
CA HIS A 35 21.77 -4.04 4.56
C HIS A 35 22.13 -2.79 5.38
N ALA A 36 23.39 -2.35 5.33
CA ALA A 36 23.82 -1.11 5.99
C ALA A 36 23.01 0.11 5.50
N LEU A 37 22.77 0.21 4.19
CA LEU A 37 21.94 1.25 3.60
C LEU A 37 20.46 1.13 4.01
N ALA A 38 19.93 -0.10 4.12
CA ALA A 38 18.55 -0.34 4.56
C ALA A 38 18.31 0.02 6.03
N MET A 39 19.37 0.02 6.84
CA MET A 39 19.34 0.46 8.24
C MET A 39 19.50 1.97 8.39
N ALA A 40 19.92 2.68 7.34
CA ALA A 40 20.02 4.13 7.34
C ALA A 40 18.63 4.80 7.22
N GLY A 41 18.47 5.90 7.94
CA GLY A 41 17.24 6.67 8.00
C GLY A 41 17.06 7.71 6.91
N ASP A 42 16.24 8.71 7.20
CA ASP A 42 16.08 9.95 6.43
C ASP A 42 16.42 11.12 7.36
N ASP A 43 17.70 11.21 7.72
CA ASP A 43 18.21 12.17 8.70
C ASP A 43 17.76 13.61 8.44
N PRO A 44 17.70 14.12 7.19
CA PRO A 44 17.19 15.46 6.93
C PRO A 44 15.73 15.67 7.37
N VAL A 45 14.86 14.68 7.13
CA VAL A 45 13.44 14.77 7.52
C VAL A 45 13.29 14.55 9.03
N ASP A 46 14.04 13.60 9.60
CA ASP A 46 14.01 13.31 11.04
C ASP A 46 14.49 14.51 11.87
N ALA A 47 15.57 15.17 11.45
CA ALA A 47 16.11 16.36 12.09
C ALA A 47 15.11 17.53 12.05
N TYR A 48 14.39 17.70 10.94
CA TYR A 48 13.31 18.70 10.88
C TYR A 48 12.16 18.33 11.82
N LEU A 49 11.68 17.09 11.76
CA LEU A 49 10.59 16.60 12.61
C LEU A 49 10.90 16.70 14.11
N ALA A 50 12.18 16.59 14.51
CA ALA A 50 12.60 16.80 15.89
C ALA A 50 12.44 18.25 16.40
N THR A 51 12.30 19.22 15.49
CA THR A 51 12.21 20.66 15.81
C THR A 51 10.84 21.29 15.56
N THR A 52 9.84 20.49 15.18
CA THR A 52 8.48 20.95 14.89
C THR A 52 7.46 20.17 15.73
N ASP A 53 6.32 20.80 16.00
CA ASP A 53 5.14 20.19 16.61
C ASP A 53 4.23 19.54 15.56
N MET A 54 4.72 19.35 14.33
CA MET A 54 3.99 18.70 13.25
C MET A 54 3.43 17.35 13.69
N ASP A 55 2.11 17.19 13.58
CA ASP A 55 1.42 15.92 13.70
C ASP A 55 1.00 15.44 12.30
N PRO A 56 1.70 14.46 11.71
CA PRO A 56 1.39 13.93 10.38
C PRO A 56 -0.02 13.30 10.26
N LYS A 57 -0.73 13.06 11.38
CA LYS A 57 -2.13 12.61 11.36
C LYS A 57 -3.11 13.73 11.08
N ARG A 58 -2.81 14.93 11.58
CA ARG A 58 -3.73 16.08 11.62
C ARG A 58 -3.36 17.14 10.60
N ASP A 59 -2.06 17.34 10.43
CA ASP A 59 -1.51 18.43 9.65
C ASP A 59 -1.35 18.05 8.16
N ASP A 60 -1.54 19.02 7.26
CA ASP A 60 -0.99 18.90 5.91
C ASP A 60 0.51 19.14 5.98
N VAL A 61 1.27 18.04 6.07
CA VAL A 61 2.73 18.05 6.28
C VAL A 61 3.46 18.96 5.29
N VAL A 62 2.96 19.07 4.05
CA VAL A 62 3.57 19.91 3.02
C VAL A 62 3.34 21.39 3.30
N GLU A 63 2.10 21.76 3.65
CA GLU A 63 1.76 23.17 3.89
C GLU A 63 2.40 23.67 5.19
N LYS A 64 2.38 22.86 6.25
CA LYS A 64 3.08 23.18 7.50
C LYS A 64 4.59 23.27 7.30
N PHE A 65 5.20 22.34 6.55
CA PHE A 65 6.62 22.43 6.20
C PHE A 65 6.95 23.73 5.43
N LYS A 66 6.16 24.10 4.42
CA LYS A 66 6.36 25.37 3.71
C LYS A 66 6.21 26.58 4.62
N ALA A 67 5.26 26.55 5.56
CA ALA A 67 5.07 27.61 6.55
C ALA A 67 6.31 27.73 7.45
N ASP A 68 6.85 26.63 7.95
CA ASP A 68 8.05 26.61 8.79
C ASP A 68 9.29 27.11 8.04
N VAL A 69 9.43 26.79 6.75
CA VAL A 69 10.49 27.35 5.89
C VAL A 69 10.38 28.88 5.81
N LYS A 70 9.17 29.41 5.60
CA LYS A 70 8.91 30.86 5.53
C LYS A 70 9.10 31.53 6.89
N GLY A 71 8.67 30.88 7.97
CA GLY A 71 8.79 31.32 9.35
C GLY A 71 10.21 31.28 9.90
N GLY A 72 11.18 30.79 9.13
CA GLY A 72 12.60 30.86 9.49
C GLY A 72 13.14 29.65 10.25
N ASN A 73 12.39 28.55 10.38
CA ASN A 73 12.88 27.33 11.02
C ASN A 73 14.16 26.83 10.30
N VAL A 74 15.25 26.70 11.06
CA VAL A 74 16.58 26.38 10.53
C VAL A 74 16.61 25.01 9.86
N GLN A 75 16.02 23.99 10.51
CA GLN A 75 16.01 22.63 9.95
C GLN A 75 15.08 22.53 8.75
N ALA A 76 13.94 23.24 8.76
CA ALA A 76 13.05 23.32 7.62
C ALA A 76 13.76 23.94 6.39
N LYS A 77 14.52 25.02 6.59
CA LYS A 77 15.32 25.65 5.52
C LYS A 77 16.42 24.74 4.99
N LYS A 78 17.14 24.02 5.86
CA LYS A 78 18.15 23.02 5.46
C LYS A 78 17.53 21.90 4.63
N LEU A 79 16.41 21.34 5.12
CA LEU A 79 15.66 20.32 4.39
C LEU A 79 15.16 20.86 3.03
N TRP A 80 14.65 22.08 2.98
CA TRP A 80 14.21 22.70 1.73
C TRP A 80 15.35 22.86 0.71
N ALA A 81 16.53 23.29 1.15
CA ALA A 81 17.71 23.39 0.29
C ALA A 81 18.11 22.01 -0.26
N ASN A 82 18.14 20.98 0.60
CA ASN A 82 18.39 19.60 0.20
C ASN A 82 17.37 19.10 -0.83
N LEU A 83 16.06 19.27 -0.56
CA LEU A 83 14.97 18.80 -1.42
C LEU A 83 14.91 19.48 -2.80
N LYS A 84 15.43 20.70 -2.92
CA LYS A 84 15.50 21.43 -4.20
C LYS A 84 16.73 21.07 -5.04
N THR A 85 17.72 20.41 -4.44
CA THR A 85 18.96 20.07 -5.13
C THR A 85 18.71 18.83 -5.98
N THR A 86 18.72 19.01 -7.31
CA THR A 86 18.66 17.88 -8.25
C THR A 86 20.08 17.35 -8.44
N PRO A 87 20.35 16.06 -8.18
CA PRO A 87 21.68 15.48 -8.40
C PRO A 87 22.11 15.57 -9.87
N GLU A 88 23.40 15.74 -10.12
CA GLU A 88 23.96 15.95 -11.47
C GLU A 88 23.73 14.77 -12.43
N TRP A 89 23.63 13.56 -11.89
CA TRP A 89 23.38 12.34 -12.68
C TRP A 89 21.92 12.20 -13.15
N VAL A 90 21.00 13.08 -12.73
CA VAL A 90 19.59 13.00 -13.09
C VAL A 90 19.39 13.42 -14.56
N ASP A 91 19.05 12.44 -15.40
CA ASP A 91 18.67 12.64 -16.80
C ASP A 91 17.14 12.66 -16.94
N LYS A 92 16.59 13.85 -17.22
CA LYS A 92 15.14 14.07 -17.38
C LYS A 92 14.56 13.36 -18.60
N ASP A 93 15.31 13.26 -19.69
CA ASP A 93 14.86 12.59 -20.91
C ASP A 93 14.81 11.07 -20.69
N ARG A 94 15.75 10.53 -19.92
CA ARG A 94 15.71 9.13 -19.49
C ARG A 94 14.52 8.86 -18.57
N ILE A 95 14.20 9.76 -17.64
CA ILE A 95 13.00 9.65 -16.79
C ILE A 95 11.74 9.63 -17.65
N LYS A 96 11.61 10.57 -18.59
CA LYS A 96 10.46 10.65 -19.51
C LYS A 96 10.28 9.35 -20.30
N ARG A 97 11.36 8.77 -20.83
CA ARG A 97 11.32 7.46 -21.49
C ARG A 97 10.84 6.34 -20.54
N GLY A 98 11.25 6.37 -19.27
CA GLY A 98 10.76 5.44 -18.25
C GLY A 98 9.26 5.56 -17.96
N GLN A 99 8.76 6.80 -17.89
CA GLN A 99 7.33 7.10 -17.73
C GLN A 99 6.50 6.59 -18.93
N GLU A 100 7.03 6.74 -20.14
CA GLU A 100 6.39 6.20 -21.35
C GLU A 100 6.34 4.67 -21.33
N VAL A 101 7.41 4.00 -20.89
CA VAL A 101 7.45 2.55 -20.68
C VAL A 101 6.38 2.13 -19.68
N TYR A 102 6.22 2.85 -18.56
CA TYR A 102 5.18 2.55 -17.57
C TYR A 102 3.78 2.52 -18.19
N PHE A 103 3.37 3.57 -18.88
CA PHE A 103 2.02 3.61 -19.47
C PHE A 103 1.85 2.66 -20.65
N ARG A 104 2.93 2.38 -21.40
CA ARG A 104 2.93 1.39 -22.48
C ARG A 104 2.68 -0.02 -21.95
N PHE A 105 3.23 -0.35 -20.77
CA PHE A 105 3.14 -1.68 -20.16
C PHE A 105 2.32 -1.70 -18.87
N ALA A 106 1.39 -0.78 -18.69
CA ALA A 106 0.63 -0.61 -17.44
C ALA A 106 0.00 -1.92 -16.92
N GLU A 107 -0.49 -2.80 -17.81
CA GLU A 107 -1.04 -4.10 -17.40
C GLU A 107 -0.02 -4.98 -16.68
N VAL A 108 1.23 -4.99 -17.15
CA VAL A 108 2.33 -5.74 -16.51
C VAL A 108 2.66 -5.11 -15.15
N PHE A 109 2.70 -3.78 -15.08
CA PHE A 109 2.93 -3.08 -13.81
C PHE A 109 1.83 -3.32 -12.79
N ASN A 110 0.56 -3.43 -13.22
CA ASN A 110 -0.54 -3.80 -12.34
C ASN A 110 -0.33 -5.21 -11.74
N VAL A 111 0.17 -6.17 -12.52
CA VAL A 111 0.50 -7.52 -12.04
C VAL A 111 1.69 -7.51 -11.11
N LEU A 112 2.72 -6.73 -11.42
CA LEU A 112 3.87 -6.56 -10.54
C LEU A 112 3.45 -5.95 -9.20
N PHE A 113 2.50 -5.02 -9.22
CA PHE A 113 1.91 -4.49 -8.00
C PHE A 113 1.17 -5.56 -7.17
N PHE A 114 0.50 -6.52 -7.80
CA PHE A 114 0.00 -7.72 -7.11
C PHE A 114 1.13 -8.60 -6.55
N SER A 115 2.26 -8.72 -7.26
CA SER A 115 3.43 -9.47 -6.76
C SER A 115 4.10 -8.81 -5.56
N SER A 116 3.92 -7.49 -5.36
CA SER A 116 4.35 -6.78 -4.15
C SER A 116 3.68 -7.31 -2.86
N PHE A 117 2.65 -8.15 -2.98
CA PHE A 117 2.12 -8.91 -1.84
C PHE A 117 3.14 -9.88 -1.23
N THR A 118 4.18 -10.26 -1.97
CA THR A 118 5.32 -11.00 -1.40
C THR A 118 6.05 -10.18 -0.33
N GLY A 119 6.14 -8.86 -0.51
CA GLY A 119 6.77 -7.94 0.45
C GLY A 119 6.04 -7.83 1.78
N VAL A 120 4.69 -7.85 1.78
CA VAL A 120 3.90 -7.92 3.05
C VAL A 120 4.02 -9.26 3.75
N GLY A 121 4.47 -10.31 3.05
CA GLY A 121 4.82 -11.60 3.63
C GLY A 121 6.12 -11.57 4.45
N SER A 122 6.92 -10.50 4.35
CA SER A 122 8.16 -10.38 5.13
C SER A 122 7.87 -9.98 6.58
N PRO A 123 8.55 -10.59 7.58
CA PRO A 123 8.33 -10.27 8.99
C PRO A 123 8.56 -8.79 9.32
N ASP A 124 9.58 -8.14 8.73
CA ASP A 124 9.91 -6.76 9.04
C ASP A 124 8.86 -5.77 8.50
N PHE A 125 8.38 -6.00 7.28
CA PHE A 125 7.28 -5.21 6.72
C PHE A 125 6.00 -5.42 7.53
N ALA A 126 5.75 -6.65 7.98
CA ALA A 126 4.60 -6.96 8.81
C ALA A 126 4.65 -6.31 10.19
N LYS A 127 5.81 -6.25 10.84
CA LYS A 127 6.01 -5.52 12.10
C LYS A 127 5.63 -4.05 11.93
N ILE A 128 6.14 -3.40 10.88
CA ILE A 128 5.93 -1.97 10.62
C ILE A 128 4.44 -1.69 10.38
N LEU A 129 3.80 -2.44 9.48
CA LEU A 129 2.39 -2.24 9.17
C LEU A 129 1.48 -2.54 10.37
N GLY A 130 1.76 -3.62 11.10
CA GLY A 130 1.05 -3.97 12.33
C GLY A 130 1.16 -2.87 13.40
N ALA A 131 2.37 -2.42 13.70
CA ALA A 131 2.65 -1.44 14.75
C ALA A 131 2.12 -0.04 14.41
N THR A 132 2.13 0.33 13.13
CA THR A 132 1.54 1.61 12.67
C THR A 132 0.03 1.53 12.57
N GLY A 133 -0.51 0.32 12.46
CA GLY A 133 -1.91 0.06 12.22
C GLY A 133 -2.33 0.37 10.79
N TYR A 134 -1.37 0.41 9.87
CA TYR A 134 -1.65 0.45 8.45
C TYR A 134 -1.98 -0.96 7.97
N MET A 135 -3.05 -1.09 7.19
CA MET A 135 -3.48 -2.37 6.60
C MET A 135 -3.95 -3.42 7.61
N THR A 136 -4.27 -3.02 8.85
CA THR A 136 -4.81 -3.91 9.91
C THR A 136 -6.29 -4.22 9.73
N SER A 137 -6.98 -3.50 8.85
CA SER A 137 -8.35 -3.81 8.41
C SER A 137 -8.45 -3.84 6.90
N PRO A 138 -9.37 -4.62 6.30
CA PRO A 138 -9.55 -4.66 4.85
C PRO A 138 -9.72 -3.28 4.20
N GLN A 139 -10.53 -2.40 4.79
CA GLN A 139 -10.77 -1.06 4.26
C GLN A 139 -9.52 -0.17 4.35
N SER A 140 -8.77 -0.26 5.45
CA SER A 140 -7.51 0.49 5.58
C SER A 140 -6.42 -0.02 4.64
N ALA A 141 -6.38 -1.33 4.41
CA ALA A 141 -5.47 -1.97 3.47
C ALA A 141 -5.78 -1.53 2.04
N PHE A 142 -7.05 -1.58 1.62
CA PHE A 142 -7.46 -1.13 0.31
C PHE A 142 -7.12 0.34 0.07
N ARG A 143 -7.44 1.22 1.02
CA ARG A 143 -7.09 2.64 0.90
C ARG A 143 -5.58 2.84 0.72
N ARG A 144 -4.74 2.14 1.50
CA ARG A 144 -3.27 2.26 1.40
C ARG A 144 -2.72 1.77 0.05
N ILE A 145 -3.31 0.71 -0.49
CA ILE A 145 -3.01 0.19 -1.82
C ILE A 145 -3.31 1.27 -2.88
N ILE A 146 -4.48 1.91 -2.80
CA ILE A 146 -4.86 2.99 -3.71
C ILE A 146 -3.98 4.24 -3.52
N GLU A 147 -3.60 4.61 -2.30
CA GLU A 147 -2.65 5.70 -2.04
C GLU A 147 -1.29 5.44 -2.70
N THR A 148 -0.81 4.20 -2.66
CA THR A 148 0.44 3.80 -3.31
C THR A 148 0.30 3.86 -4.83
N ALA A 149 -0.80 3.31 -5.38
CA ALA A 149 -1.07 3.37 -6.82
C ALA A 149 -1.24 4.82 -7.32
N HIS A 150 -1.84 5.70 -6.51
CA HIS A 150 -1.95 7.13 -6.78
C HIS A 150 -0.57 7.78 -6.80
N TRP A 151 0.27 7.55 -5.80
CA TRP A 151 1.64 8.07 -5.78
C TRP A 151 2.44 7.62 -7.02
N VAL A 152 2.41 6.33 -7.35
CA VAL A 152 3.04 5.78 -8.57
C VAL A 152 2.50 6.47 -9.82
N ALA A 153 1.18 6.63 -9.94
CA ALA A 153 0.58 7.31 -11.08
C ALA A 153 1.02 8.77 -11.21
N ASN A 154 1.20 9.51 -10.10
CA ASN A 154 1.72 10.88 -10.15
C ASN A 154 3.18 10.90 -10.61
N ILE A 155 4.09 10.14 -9.98
CA ILE A 155 5.51 10.16 -10.37
C ILE A 155 5.75 9.61 -11.79
N MET A 156 4.84 8.76 -12.30
CA MET A 156 4.92 8.23 -13.65
C MET A 156 4.28 9.16 -14.70
N SER A 157 3.54 10.19 -14.30
CA SER A 157 2.85 11.08 -15.23
C SER A 157 3.76 12.10 -15.89
N ASP A 158 3.41 12.46 -17.12
CA ASP A 158 4.17 13.43 -17.93
C ASP A 158 4.31 14.75 -17.17
N ASP A 159 5.53 15.30 -17.19
CA ASP A 159 5.89 16.60 -16.61
C ASP A 159 5.58 16.73 -15.11
N ASP A 160 5.28 15.63 -14.42
CA ASP A 160 5.00 15.59 -12.98
C ASP A 160 6.25 15.23 -12.15
N PHE A 161 7.43 15.55 -12.70
CA PHE A 161 8.72 15.30 -12.07
C PHE A 161 9.53 16.59 -11.93
N GLY A 162 9.88 16.95 -10.69
CA GLY A 162 10.65 18.15 -10.38
C GLY A 162 10.10 18.91 -9.19
N VAL A 163 10.87 19.86 -8.66
CA VAL A 163 10.51 20.62 -7.46
C VAL A 163 9.13 21.27 -7.63
N GLY A 164 8.22 20.98 -6.70
CA GLY A 164 6.86 21.55 -6.70
C GLY A 164 5.83 20.81 -7.57
N SER A 165 6.23 19.81 -8.36
CA SER A 165 5.28 18.96 -9.09
C SER A 165 4.38 18.16 -8.13
N LYS A 166 3.25 17.63 -8.59
CA LYS A 166 2.38 16.78 -7.77
C LYS A 166 3.10 15.49 -7.37
N GLY A 167 3.87 14.88 -8.27
CA GLY A 167 4.71 13.73 -8.00
C GLY A 167 5.77 14.02 -6.93
N TRP A 168 6.40 15.19 -6.98
CA TRP A 168 7.35 15.63 -5.96
C TRP A 168 6.69 15.88 -4.61
N LEU A 169 5.53 16.56 -4.59
CA LEU A 169 4.76 16.80 -3.37
C LEU A 169 4.19 15.50 -2.78
N ALA A 170 3.79 14.53 -3.61
CA ALA A 170 3.34 13.22 -3.16
C ALA A 170 4.50 12.42 -2.56
N THR A 171 5.68 12.46 -3.20
CA THR A 171 6.91 11.84 -2.69
C THR A 171 7.32 12.46 -1.35
N LEU A 172 7.21 13.77 -1.20
CA LEU A 172 7.48 14.46 0.06
C LEU A 172 6.56 13.95 1.17
N ARG A 173 5.24 13.81 0.91
CA ARG A 173 4.30 13.24 1.87
C ARG A 173 4.66 11.81 2.29
N VAL A 174 5.14 11.00 1.35
CA VAL A 174 5.61 9.63 1.66
C VAL A 174 6.87 9.66 2.53
N ARG A 175 7.84 10.54 2.27
CA ARG A 175 9.03 10.70 3.12
C ARG A 175 8.66 11.09 4.55
N PHE A 176 7.80 12.09 4.71
CA PHE A 176 7.29 12.51 6.02
C PHE A 176 6.54 11.39 6.74
N LEU A 177 5.72 10.63 6.01
CA LEU A 177 5.05 9.45 6.55
C LEU A 177 6.06 8.43 7.09
N HIS A 178 7.09 8.08 6.32
CA HIS A 178 8.10 7.10 6.75
C HIS A 178 8.91 7.58 7.96
N ALA A 179 9.27 8.86 8.01
CA ALA A 179 9.94 9.46 9.16
C ALA A 179 9.06 9.43 10.43
N ALA A 180 7.77 9.76 10.28
CA ALA A 180 6.79 9.69 11.37
C ALA A 180 6.57 8.26 11.87
N VAL A 181 6.58 7.28 10.96
CA VAL A 181 6.55 5.85 11.32
C VAL A 181 7.79 5.48 12.12
N ARG A 182 9.00 5.86 11.69
CA ARG A 182 10.25 5.52 12.39
C ARG A 182 10.31 6.07 13.81
N ARG A 183 10.05 7.37 14.00
CA ARG A 183 9.98 8.00 15.34
C ARG A 183 9.00 7.29 16.28
N ARG A 184 7.91 6.76 15.72
CA ARG A 184 6.89 6.04 16.48
C ARG A 184 7.30 4.62 16.82
N LEU A 185 7.97 3.92 15.92
CA LEU A 185 8.44 2.55 16.16
C LEU A 185 9.59 2.50 17.17
N GLU A 186 10.47 3.51 17.18
CA GLU A 186 11.47 3.69 18.25
C GLU A 186 10.80 3.75 19.63
N ALA A 187 9.56 4.22 19.71
CA ALA A 187 8.77 4.28 20.93
C ALA A 187 7.91 3.02 21.21
N SER A 188 7.95 1.97 20.38
CA SER A 188 7.11 0.78 20.53
C SER A 188 7.78 -0.54 20.12
N VAL A 189 7.85 -1.51 21.03
CA VAL A 189 8.28 -2.89 20.71
C VAL A 189 7.10 -3.68 20.15
N ALA A 190 7.16 -4.05 18.86
CA ALA A 190 6.15 -4.89 18.22
C ALA A 190 6.64 -6.34 18.07
N GLN A 191 5.80 -7.31 18.42
CA GLN A 191 6.12 -8.74 18.26
C GLN A 191 5.81 -9.25 16.84
N PRO A 192 6.67 -10.10 16.25
CA PRO A 192 6.80 -10.27 14.79
C PRO A 192 5.78 -11.21 14.13
N ASP A 193 5.16 -12.09 14.89
CA ASP A 193 4.81 -13.44 14.41
C ASP A 193 3.30 -13.63 14.16
N GLU A 194 2.41 -12.82 14.74
CA GLU A 194 0.97 -12.88 14.45
C GLU A 194 0.51 -11.91 13.32
N HIS A 195 1.35 -10.95 12.93
CA HIS A 195 0.96 -9.83 12.07
C HIS A 195 0.96 -10.16 10.57
N VAL A 196 1.91 -10.99 10.09
CA VAL A 196 2.11 -11.27 8.66
C VAL A 196 0.84 -11.82 8.00
N LYS A 197 0.24 -12.86 8.59
CA LYS A 197 -0.96 -13.51 8.04
C LYS A 197 -2.16 -12.57 8.01
N ARG A 198 -2.38 -11.81 9.10
CA ARG A 198 -3.46 -10.80 9.18
C ARG A 198 -3.30 -9.71 8.14
N LEU A 199 -2.07 -9.29 7.86
CA LEU A 199 -1.79 -8.24 6.88
C LEU A 199 -2.01 -8.72 5.45
N VAL A 200 -1.49 -9.89 5.09
CA VAL A 200 -1.73 -10.47 3.75
C VAL A 200 -3.22 -10.75 3.54
N ASP A 201 -3.90 -11.33 4.53
CA ASP A 201 -5.35 -11.53 4.48
C ASP A 201 -6.10 -10.19 4.38
N GLY A 202 -5.74 -9.19 5.17
CA GLY A 202 -6.30 -7.84 5.13
C GLY A 202 -6.10 -7.14 3.78
N VAL A 203 -4.94 -7.31 3.14
CA VAL A 203 -4.63 -6.81 1.80
C VAL A 203 -5.52 -7.46 0.74
N VAL A 204 -5.61 -8.79 0.73
CA VAL A 204 -6.36 -9.53 -0.29
C VAL A 204 -7.87 -9.32 -0.10
N ARG A 205 -8.37 -9.36 1.15
CA ARG A 205 -9.76 -9.02 1.47
C ARG A 205 -10.08 -7.56 1.20
N GLY A 206 -9.17 -6.65 1.54
CA GLY A 206 -9.31 -5.23 1.26
C GLY A 206 -9.46 -4.98 -0.24
N THR A 207 -8.62 -5.60 -1.04
CA THR A 207 -8.72 -5.54 -2.50
C THR A 207 -10.02 -6.14 -3.01
N ALA A 208 -10.47 -7.26 -2.44
CA ALA A 208 -11.76 -7.87 -2.80
C ALA A 208 -12.94 -6.94 -2.52
N ILE A 209 -13.00 -6.37 -1.32
CA ILE A 209 -14.02 -5.38 -0.92
C ILE A 209 -13.96 -4.14 -1.82
N GLY A 210 -12.75 -3.64 -2.08
CA GLY A 210 -12.54 -2.47 -2.92
C GLY A 210 -13.02 -2.65 -4.36
N ILE A 211 -12.80 -3.84 -4.96
CA ILE A 211 -13.35 -4.16 -6.29
C ILE A 211 -14.88 -4.16 -6.24
N SER A 212 -15.47 -4.76 -5.19
CA SER A 212 -16.92 -4.73 -5.01
C SER A 212 -17.47 -3.31 -4.84
N GLU A 213 -16.81 -2.46 -4.05
CA GLU A 213 -17.16 -1.04 -3.88
C GLU A 213 -17.12 -0.28 -5.21
N ILE A 214 -16.06 -0.48 -6.02
CA ILE A 214 -15.96 0.13 -7.35
C ILE A 214 -17.14 -0.28 -8.23
N ILE A 215 -17.47 -1.59 -8.27
CA ILE A 215 -18.59 -2.11 -9.06
C ILE A 215 -19.92 -1.47 -8.62
N GLU A 216 -20.17 -1.37 -7.31
CA GLU A 216 -21.38 -0.72 -6.78
C GLU A 216 -21.45 0.75 -7.18
N ARG A 217 -20.31 1.43 -7.21
CA ARG A 217 -20.23 2.88 -7.48
C ARG A 217 -20.43 3.22 -8.97
N PHE A 218 -20.20 2.26 -9.87
CA PHE A 218 -20.55 2.36 -11.29
C PHE A 218 -21.96 1.82 -11.61
N ARG A 219 -22.68 1.33 -10.61
CA ARG A 219 -23.96 0.68 -10.82
C ARG A 219 -25.05 1.72 -11.13
N PRO A 220 -25.86 1.52 -12.18
CA PRO A 220 -26.87 2.49 -12.57
C PRO A 220 -27.92 2.67 -11.47
N ALA A 221 -28.04 3.89 -10.95
CA ALA A 221 -28.94 4.23 -9.85
C ALA A 221 -30.43 4.02 -10.19
N PHE A 222 -30.78 4.03 -11.48
CA PHE A 222 -32.15 3.77 -11.96
C PHE A 222 -32.53 2.28 -11.93
N ILE A 223 -31.57 1.37 -11.83
CA ILE A 223 -31.83 -0.09 -11.72
C ILE A 223 -31.61 -0.57 -10.28
N PHE A 224 -30.64 0.00 -9.57
CA PHE A 224 -30.20 -0.51 -8.28
C PHE A 224 -30.30 0.53 -7.17
N SER A 225 -30.84 0.09 -6.03
CA SER A 225 -30.95 0.94 -4.84
C SER A 225 -29.57 1.42 -4.36
N GLN A 226 -29.49 2.74 -4.17
CA GLN A 226 -28.32 3.44 -3.63
C GLN A 226 -28.39 3.62 -2.09
N ASN A 227 -29.33 2.95 -1.41
CA ASN A 227 -29.36 2.93 0.04
C ASN A 227 -28.05 2.29 0.58
N PRO A 228 -27.34 2.94 1.52
CA PRO A 228 -26.08 2.45 2.07
C PRO A 228 -26.11 1.00 2.56
N ASP A 229 -27.18 0.57 3.22
CA ASP A 229 -27.28 -0.79 3.77
C ASP A 229 -27.39 -1.84 2.64
N LYS A 230 -28.14 -1.49 1.58
CA LYS A 230 -28.28 -2.36 0.40
C LYS A 230 -27.00 -2.41 -0.42
N ILE A 231 -26.26 -1.31 -0.51
CA ILE A 231 -24.92 -1.28 -1.13
C ILE A 231 -23.99 -2.19 -0.32
N LYS A 232 -23.94 -2.04 1.00
CA LYS A 232 -23.11 -2.85 1.90
C LYS A 232 -23.43 -4.33 1.77
N ALA A 233 -24.71 -4.72 1.79
CA ALA A 233 -25.11 -6.11 1.65
C ALA A 233 -24.63 -6.75 0.34
N ARG A 234 -24.63 -5.99 -0.77
CA ARG A 234 -24.12 -6.48 -2.05
C ARG A 234 -22.59 -6.57 -2.08
N ILE A 235 -21.89 -5.62 -1.46
CA ILE A 235 -20.44 -5.70 -1.26
C ILE A 235 -20.10 -6.96 -0.47
N ASP A 236 -20.79 -7.21 0.65
CA ASP A 236 -20.58 -8.37 1.50
C ASP A 236 -20.88 -9.68 0.76
N TYR A 237 -21.87 -9.69 -0.13
CA TYR A 237 -22.20 -10.84 -0.99
C TYR A 237 -21.11 -11.15 -2.03
N TRP A 238 -20.56 -10.13 -2.69
CA TRP A 238 -19.58 -10.30 -3.78
C TRP A 238 -18.13 -10.39 -3.29
N SER A 239 -17.80 -9.87 -2.11
CA SER A 239 -16.43 -9.88 -1.59
C SER A 239 -15.81 -11.29 -1.51
N PRO A 240 -16.52 -12.35 -1.05
CA PRO A 240 -15.99 -13.71 -1.04
C PRO A 240 -15.63 -14.25 -2.43
N PHE A 241 -16.37 -13.84 -3.47
CA PHE A 241 -16.09 -14.20 -4.86
C PHE A 241 -14.74 -13.63 -5.30
N PHE A 242 -14.56 -12.32 -5.15
CA PHE A 242 -13.31 -11.65 -5.50
C PHE A 242 -12.14 -12.12 -4.64
N PHE A 243 -12.36 -12.40 -3.36
CA PHE A 243 -11.34 -12.97 -2.48
C PHE A 243 -10.80 -14.32 -3.00
N LYS A 244 -11.67 -15.23 -3.43
CA LYS A 244 -11.28 -16.53 -4.01
C LYS A 244 -10.58 -16.36 -5.36
N MET A 245 -11.03 -15.42 -6.20
CA MET A 245 -10.41 -15.10 -7.48
C MET A 245 -9.00 -14.52 -7.31
N LEU A 246 -8.83 -13.57 -6.38
CA LEU A 246 -7.55 -12.96 -6.03
C LEU A 246 -6.60 -13.98 -5.38
N SER A 247 -7.11 -14.86 -4.51
CA SER A 247 -6.31 -15.96 -3.93
C SER A 247 -5.79 -16.91 -5.00
N ALA A 248 -6.63 -17.25 -6.00
CA ALA A 248 -6.19 -18.03 -7.15
C ALA A 248 -5.10 -17.29 -7.94
N GLY A 249 -5.23 -15.97 -8.07
CA GLY A 249 -4.27 -15.15 -8.80
C GLY A 249 -2.93 -15.01 -8.09
N ALA A 250 -2.96 -14.81 -6.76
CA ALA A 250 -1.77 -14.79 -5.93
C ALA A 250 -0.97 -16.10 -6.09
N ARG A 251 -1.64 -17.26 -6.11
CA ARG A 251 -0.99 -18.56 -6.35
C ARG A 251 -0.35 -18.69 -7.73
N VAL A 252 -0.94 -18.08 -8.76
CA VAL A 252 -0.36 -18.07 -10.11
C VAL A 252 0.89 -17.18 -10.17
N VAL A 253 0.88 -16.05 -9.47
CA VAL A 253 1.94 -15.03 -9.54
C VAL A 253 3.09 -15.32 -8.57
N THR A 254 2.79 -15.76 -7.36
CA THR A 254 3.74 -15.89 -6.24
C THR A 254 4.06 -17.33 -5.86
N GLY A 255 3.33 -18.30 -6.41
CA GLY A 255 3.51 -19.72 -6.11
C GLY A 255 2.65 -20.23 -4.95
N ASP A 256 2.50 -21.56 -4.86
CA ASP A 256 1.67 -22.21 -3.85
C ASP A 256 2.31 -22.18 -2.46
N ASP A 257 3.63 -22.33 -2.35
CA ASP A 257 4.35 -22.37 -1.06
C ASP A 257 4.26 -21.05 -0.30
N PHE A 258 4.44 -19.92 -1.00
CA PHE A 258 4.26 -18.60 -0.40
C PHE A 258 2.82 -18.39 0.06
N CYS A 259 1.85 -18.76 -0.79
CA CYS A 259 0.42 -18.63 -0.46
C CYS A 259 0.01 -19.49 0.73
N ASP A 260 0.59 -20.68 0.87
CA ASP A 260 0.38 -21.57 2.00
C ASP A 260 1.01 -20.99 3.29
N PHE A 261 2.23 -20.45 3.20
CA PHE A 261 2.92 -19.79 4.32
C PHE A 261 2.11 -18.62 4.90
N VAL A 262 1.57 -17.76 4.03
CA VAL A 262 0.77 -16.59 4.43
C VAL A 262 -0.69 -16.92 4.76
N GLY A 263 -1.11 -18.18 4.59
CA GLY A 263 -2.44 -18.66 5.00
C GLY A 263 -3.58 -18.36 4.02
N LEU A 264 -3.30 -18.15 2.73
CA LEU A 264 -4.35 -18.05 1.72
C LEU A 264 -5.01 -19.43 1.46
N PRO A 265 -6.29 -19.49 1.05
CA PRO A 265 -6.99 -20.74 0.77
C PRO A 265 -6.17 -21.66 -0.12
N LYS A 266 -6.08 -22.95 0.24
CA LYS A 266 -5.33 -23.94 -0.54
C LYS A 266 -5.93 -24.08 -1.93
N ARG A 267 -5.12 -24.48 -2.92
CA ARG A 267 -5.58 -24.67 -4.31
C ARG A 267 -6.83 -25.56 -4.45
N ARG A 268 -6.97 -26.54 -3.55
CA ARG A 268 -8.14 -27.45 -3.46
C ARG A 268 -9.40 -26.78 -2.88
N GLU A 269 -9.23 -25.78 -2.01
CA GLU A 269 -10.32 -25.03 -1.37
C GLU A 269 -10.88 -23.93 -2.29
N ILE A 270 -10.15 -23.57 -3.34
CA ILE A 270 -10.59 -22.63 -4.37
C ILE A 270 -11.39 -23.39 -5.44
N PRO A 271 -12.68 -23.03 -5.68
CA PRO A 271 -13.50 -23.67 -6.70
C PRO A 271 -12.90 -23.56 -8.11
N MET A 272 -13.13 -24.56 -8.95
CA MET A 272 -12.58 -24.62 -10.31
C MET A 272 -12.96 -23.40 -11.16
N PHE A 273 -14.20 -22.91 -11.03
CA PHE A 273 -14.68 -21.71 -11.72
C PHE A 273 -13.75 -20.49 -11.50
N HIS A 274 -13.36 -20.21 -10.27
CA HIS A 274 -12.51 -19.06 -9.94
C HIS A 274 -11.10 -19.24 -10.53
N LYS A 275 -10.55 -20.46 -10.45
CA LYS A 275 -9.24 -20.79 -11.02
C LYS A 275 -9.22 -20.62 -12.55
N VAL A 276 -10.27 -21.07 -13.22
CA VAL A 276 -10.43 -20.91 -14.67
C VAL A 276 -10.57 -19.44 -15.02
N LEU A 277 -11.46 -18.71 -14.35
CA LEU A 277 -11.67 -17.29 -14.58
C LEU A 277 -10.37 -16.48 -14.42
N THR A 278 -9.60 -16.75 -13.35
CA THR A 278 -8.29 -16.12 -13.12
C THR A 278 -7.30 -16.45 -14.23
N LYS A 279 -7.19 -17.72 -14.66
CA LYS A 279 -6.28 -18.12 -15.75
C LYS A 279 -6.67 -17.50 -17.09
N VAL A 280 -7.97 -17.42 -17.39
CA VAL A 280 -8.49 -16.75 -18.59
C VAL A 280 -8.17 -15.26 -18.53
N GLY A 281 -8.36 -14.61 -17.37
CA GLY A 281 -7.99 -13.21 -17.15
C GLY A 281 -6.50 -12.94 -17.42
N PHE A 282 -5.60 -13.73 -16.84
CA PHE A 282 -4.16 -13.59 -17.09
C PHE A 282 -3.78 -13.87 -18.55
N THR A 283 -4.34 -14.91 -19.16
CA THR A 283 -4.12 -15.22 -20.58
C THR A 283 -4.59 -14.07 -21.48
N GLY A 284 -5.79 -13.55 -21.23
CA GLY A 284 -6.35 -12.40 -21.94
C GLY A 284 -5.48 -11.16 -21.81
N MET A 285 -4.94 -10.90 -20.61
CA MET A 285 -4.01 -9.80 -20.37
C MET A 285 -2.66 -9.98 -21.10
N VAL A 286 -2.13 -11.21 -21.19
CA VAL A 286 -0.93 -11.52 -22.00
C VAL A 286 -1.22 -11.27 -23.48
N ILE A 287 -2.36 -11.73 -23.98
CA ILE A 287 -2.79 -11.49 -25.36
C ILE A 287 -2.92 -9.99 -25.61
N ALA A 288 -3.68 -9.27 -24.78
CA ALA A 288 -3.85 -7.82 -24.89
C ALA A 288 -2.50 -7.09 -24.88
N THR A 289 -1.58 -7.52 -24.01
CA THR A 289 -0.23 -6.97 -23.93
C THR A 289 0.54 -7.18 -25.23
N LYS A 290 0.41 -8.33 -25.90
CA LYS A 290 1.04 -8.57 -27.21
C LYS A 290 0.33 -7.82 -28.35
N THR A 291 -1.00 -7.81 -28.38
CA THR A 291 -1.80 -7.20 -29.44
C THR A 291 -1.72 -5.67 -29.43
N ILE A 292 -1.84 -5.03 -28.25
CA ILE A 292 -1.71 -3.57 -28.10
C ILE A 292 -0.30 -3.11 -28.51
N ARG A 293 0.73 -3.97 -28.42
CA ARG A 293 2.09 -3.63 -28.85
C ARG A 293 2.26 -3.58 -30.37
N ILE A 294 1.53 -4.40 -31.11
CA ILE A 294 1.72 -4.58 -32.55
C ILE A 294 1.08 -3.44 -33.34
N VAL A 295 -0.01 -2.84 -32.83
CA VAL A 295 -0.76 -1.79 -33.54
C VAL A 295 -0.43 -0.41 -32.95
N PRO A 296 0.42 0.43 -33.59
CA PRO A 296 0.90 1.68 -32.99
C PRO A 296 -0.20 2.68 -32.67
N LEU A 297 -1.26 2.73 -33.49
CA LEU A 297 -2.41 3.61 -33.25
C LEU A 297 -3.17 3.22 -31.98
N VAL A 298 -3.48 1.92 -31.81
CA VAL A 298 -4.15 1.38 -30.61
C VAL A 298 -3.30 1.64 -29.37
N GLN A 299 -1.98 1.46 -29.47
CA GLN A 299 -1.06 1.77 -28.38
C GLN A 299 -1.12 3.25 -27.97
N LYS A 300 -1.06 4.18 -28.93
CA LYS A 300 -1.12 5.62 -28.66
C LYS A 300 -2.43 6.01 -27.97
N ILE A 301 -3.56 5.52 -28.49
CA ILE A 301 -4.89 5.75 -27.90
C ILE A 301 -4.97 5.18 -26.48
N SER A 302 -4.51 3.93 -26.29
CA SER A 302 -4.51 3.27 -24.99
C SER A 302 -3.65 4.00 -23.96
N VAL A 303 -2.43 4.42 -24.31
CA VAL A 303 -1.54 5.19 -23.44
C VAL A 303 -2.18 6.51 -23.03
N LYS A 304 -2.74 7.27 -23.99
CA LYS A 304 -3.42 8.54 -23.71
C LYS A 304 -4.63 8.34 -22.79
N GLY A 305 -5.43 7.31 -23.05
CA GLY A 305 -6.57 6.93 -22.22
C GLY A 305 -6.16 6.57 -20.79
N ARG A 306 -5.11 5.75 -20.61
CA ARG A 306 -4.58 5.36 -19.29
C ARG A 306 -4.07 6.56 -18.51
N LYS A 307 -3.27 7.43 -19.13
CA LYS A 307 -2.78 8.68 -18.51
C LYS A 307 -3.93 9.54 -18.00
N PHE A 308 -4.97 9.69 -18.83
CA PHE A 308 -6.18 10.46 -18.47
C PHE A 308 -6.99 9.81 -17.34
N ALA A 309 -7.10 8.48 -17.34
CA ALA A 309 -7.98 7.73 -16.44
C ALA A 309 -7.33 7.46 -15.07
N TYR A 310 -6.07 7.02 -15.01
CA TYR A 310 -5.46 6.47 -13.79
C TYR A 310 -5.48 7.48 -12.63
N ILE A 311 -4.92 8.68 -12.83
CA ILE A 311 -4.93 9.71 -11.79
C ILE A 311 -6.35 10.07 -11.38
N ARG A 312 -7.29 10.20 -12.33
CA ARG A 312 -8.68 10.57 -12.03
C ARG A 312 -9.38 9.50 -11.22
N ILE A 313 -9.28 8.24 -11.63
CA ILE A 313 -9.89 7.11 -10.94
C ILE A 313 -9.31 7.01 -9.53
N PHE A 314 -7.98 7.05 -9.38
CA PHE A 314 -7.36 6.98 -8.05
C PHE A 314 -7.74 8.17 -7.16
N THR A 315 -7.77 9.39 -7.70
CA THR A 315 -8.20 10.58 -6.95
C THR A 315 -9.66 10.47 -6.53
N TRP A 316 -10.53 10.03 -7.44
CA TRP A 316 -11.95 9.80 -7.16
C TRP A 316 -12.19 8.68 -6.14
N MET A 317 -11.38 7.62 -6.17
CA MET A 317 -11.42 6.55 -5.17
C MET A 317 -10.97 7.04 -3.79
N LEU A 318 -9.98 7.93 -3.71
CA LEU A 318 -9.45 8.45 -2.44
C LEU A 318 -10.31 9.55 -1.81
N GLY A 319 -11.14 10.23 -2.60
CA GLY A 319 -11.92 11.41 -2.17
C GLY A 319 -11.05 12.66 -2.03
N ASP A 320 -11.45 13.60 -1.18
CA ASP A 320 -10.73 14.87 -0.99
C ASP A 320 -9.38 14.68 -0.29
N LYS A 321 -8.32 14.87 -1.09
CA LYS A 321 -6.87 14.82 -0.78
C LYS A 321 -6.41 13.50 -0.11
N PRO A 322 -5.32 12.88 -0.59
CA PRO A 322 -4.70 11.77 0.14
C PRO A 322 -4.17 12.27 1.49
N LYS A 323 -4.98 12.10 2.54
CA LYS A 323 -4.55 12.25 3.93
C LYS A 323 -3.79 10.98 4.30
N PHE A 324 -2.47 11.05 4.33
CA PHE A 324 -1.61 9.98 4.85
C PHE A 324 -1.71 9.94 6.38
N ALA A 325 -2.90 9.62 6.90
CA ALA A 325 -3.16 9.62 8.34
C ALA A 325 -2.68 8.31 8.98
N LEU A 326 -1.79 8.40 9.96
CA LEU A 326 -1.38 7.26 10.80
C LEU A 326 -2.59 6.82 11.66
N LYS A 327 -3.16 5.63 11.41
CA LYS A 327 -4.45 5.23 12.02
C LYS A 327 -4.37 4.83 13.49
N HIS A 328 -3.36 4.05 13.88
CA HIS A 328 -3.18 3.70 15.29
C HIS A 328 -2.14 4.64 15.92
N ALA A 329 -2.05 4.75 17.23
CA ALA A 329 -0.83 5.13 17.96
C ALA A 329 -0.49 3.91 18.82
N PRO A 330 0.78 3.61 19.17
CA PRO A 330 0.99 2.62 20.22
C PRO A 330 0.39 3.28 21.46
N THR A 331 -0.64 2.68 22.06
CA THR A 331 -1.06 3.14 23.37
C THR A 331 0.16 3.02 24.27
N THR A 332 0.67 4.16 24.74
CA THR A 332 1.69 4.17 25.79
C THR A 332 1.14 3.36 26.96
N GLU A 333 2.00 2.77 27.78
CA GLU A 333 1.56 1.96 28.94
C GLU A 333 0.54 2.72 29.80
N ARG A 334 0.79 4.02 29.99
CA ARG A 334 -0.12 4.98 30.61
C ARG A 334 -1.48 5.12 29.92
N GLU A 335 -1.52 5.16 28.59
CA GLU A 335 -2.80 5.18 27.85
C GLU A 335 -3.52 3.82 27.86
N ARG A 336 -2.81 2.69 27.99
CA ARG A 336 -3.43 1.37 28.18
C ARG A 336 -4.10 1.30 29.55
N GLU A 337 -3.43 1.79 30.60
CA GLU A 337 -3.99 1.88 31.95
C GLU A 337 -5.23 2.77 31.99
N VAL A 338 -5.18 3.97 31.41
CA VAL A 338 -6.33 4.88 31.35
C VAL A 338 -7.51 4.23 30.61
N ARG A 339 -7.24 3.53 29.50
CA ARG A 339 -8.29 2.87 28.71
C ARG A 339 -8.89 1.67 29.45
N ALA A 340 -8.06 0.90 30.17
CA ALA A 340 -8.52 -0.18 31.04
C ALA A 340 -9.38 0.34 32.19
N GLN A 341 -9.01 1.45 32.82
CA GLN A 341 -9.79 2.11 33.87
C GLN A 341 -11.15 2.61 33.36
N LEU A 342 -11.20 3.21 32.17
CA LEU A 342 -12.45 3.66 31.57
C LEU A 342 -13.38 2.50 31.23
N GLN A 343 -12.83 1.41 30.69
CA GLN A 343 -13.60 0.22 30.36
C GLN A 343 -14.13 -0.49 31.62
N GLN A 344 -13.34 -0.50 32.70
CA GLN A 344 -13.79 -1.02 33.99
C GLN A 344 -14.90 -0.15 34.60
N ARG A 345 -14.83 1.18 34.46
CA ARG A 345 -15.91 2.09 34.87
C ARG A 345 -17.20 1.85 34.08
N GLU A 346 -17.12 1.62 32.78
CA GLU A 346 -18.30 1.28 31.97
C GLU A 346 -18.90 -0.07 32.36
N ASN A 347 -18.06 -1.08 32.59
CA ASN A 347 -18.54 -2.40 33.05
C ASN A 347 -19.23 -2.31 34.41
N ASN A 348 -18.70 -1.49 35.33
CA ASN A 348 -19.33 -1.25 36.63
C ASN A 348 -20.67 -0.52 36.49
N LYS A 349 -20.76 0.48 35.60
CA LYS A 349 -22.04 1.15 35.29
C LYS A 349 -23.07 0.16 34.73
N ARG A 350 -22.68 -0.71 33.81
CA ARG A 350 -23.58 -1.73 33.24
C ARG A 350 -24.07 -2.69 34.31
N ARG A 351 -23.19 -3.17 35.19
CA ARG A 351 -23.57 -4.03 36.32
C ARG A 351 -24.53 -3.34 37.29
N ALA A 352 -24.33 -2.06 37.59
CA ALA A 352 -25.24 -1.31 38.45
C ALA A 352 -26.63 -1.12 37.82
N ILE A 353 -26.70 -0.92 36.50
CA ILE A 353 -27.97 -0.82 35.77
C ILE A 353 -28.69 -2.18 35.77
N THR A 354 -27.96 -3.28 35.54
CA THR A 354 -28.54 -4.63 35.60
C THR A 354 -29.04 -4.98 37.00
N ALA A 355 -28.26 -4.68 38.04
CA ALA A 355 -28.66 -4.92 39.43
C ALA A 355 -29.85 -4.06 39.85
N ALA A 356 -29.95 -2.81 39.38
CA ALA A 356 -31.11 -1.95 39.63
C ALA A 356 -32.38 -2.48 38.95
N ALA A 357 -32.25 -3.04 37.74
CA ALA A 357 -33.36 -3.67 37.03
C ALA A 357 -33.83 -4.98 37.70
N GLU A 358 -32.94 -5.70 38.39
CA GLU A 358 -33.27 -6.92 39.15
C GLU A 358 -33.90 -6.62 40.52
N THR A 359 -33.81 -5.38 41.03
CA THR A 359 -34.47 -4.94 42.28
C THR A 359 -35.83 -4.28 42.10
N GLU A 360 -36.24 -4.04 40.84
CA GLU A 360 -37.57 -3.51 40.48
C GLU A 360 -38.57 -4.62 40.07
N GLU A 361 -38.16 -5.89 40.16
CA GLU A 361 -39.00 -7.10 40.13
C GLU A 361 -39.24 -7.62 41.55
#